data_AF-A0A9D4IQK0-F1
#
_entry.id   AF-A0A9D4IQK0-F1
#
_cell.length_a   1.000
_cell.length_b   1.000
_cell.length_c   1.000
_cell.angle_alpha   90.00
_cell.angle_beta   90.00
_cell.angle_gamma   90.00
#
_symmetry.space_group_name_H-M   'P 1'
#
loop_
_entity.id
_entity.type
_entity.pdbx_description
1 polymer ?
#
loop_
_entity_poly.entity_id
_entity_poly.type
_entity_poly.pdbx_seq_one_letter_code
_entity_poly.pdbx_strand_id
1 'polypeptide(L)'
;MDHNSKSGNERKECPFFQELQKTYGYIGSSVASFKESSVETEDDSSSQTDGLHTPNSSSKRMKKNRKDAVIEMLNEMREDMKEENKQLMEVLAKQHEDRMANGKNKLDRFEKFVNAFSKSNDVTK
;
A
#
# COMPACT_ATOMS: atom_id res chain seq x y z
N MET A 1 12.29 -26.29 20.94
CA MET A 1 13.28 -25.63 20.08
C MET A 1 12.70 -24.26 19.75
N ASP A 2 13.32 -23.18 20.23
CA ASP A 2 12.81 -21.83 19.98
C ASP A 2 13.08 -21.43 18.53
N HIS A 3 12.00 -21.37 17.73
CA HIS A 3 12.03 -21.09 16.31
C HIS A 3 12.26 -19.60 15.99
N ASN A 4 12.32 -18.73 17.02
CA ASN A 4 12.53 -17.30 16.83
C ASN A 4 13.97 -16.95 16.40
N SER A 5 14.91 -17.88 16.59
CA SER A 5 16.32 -17.75 16.19
C SER A 5 16.56 -17.75 14.67
N LYS A 6 15.59 -18.21 13.86
CA LYS A 6 15.73 -18.25 12.38
C LYS A 6 15.05 -17.10 11.64
N SER A 7 14.16 -16.35 12.30
CA SER A 7 13.34 -15.37 11.59
C SER A 7 14.03 -14.03 11.33
N GLY A 8 15.26 -13.83 11.84
CA GLY A 8 16.02 -12.60 11.59
C GLY A 8 15.26 -11.33 11.99
N ASN A 9 14.26 -11.44 12.87
CA ASN A 9 13.47 -10.32 13.34
C ASN A 9 14.16 -9.70 14.56
N GLU A 10 15.46 -9.44 14.43
CA GLU A 10 16.10 -8.44 15.27
C GLU A 10 15.38 -7.13 14.95
N ARG A 11 14.69 -6.57 15.94
CA ARG A 11 14.07 -5.26 15.81
C ARG A 11 15.20 -4.29 15.46
N LYS A 12 15.29 -3.92 14.19
CA LYS A 12 16.24 -2.90 13.73
C LYS A 12 15.76 -1.57 14.29
N GLU A 13 16.37 -1.15 15.39
CA GLU A 13 16.14 0.18 15.94
C GLU A 13 16.65 1.20 14.92
N CYS A 14 15.76 2.08 14.46
CA CYS A 14 16.14 3.17 13.56
C CYS A 14 16.91 4.21 14.37
N PRO A 15 18.18 4.52 14.04
CA PRO A 15 19.02 5.45 14.82
C PRO A 15 18.43 6.86 14.92
N PHE A 16 17.62 7.25 13.94
CA PHE A 16 17.00 8.57 13.84
C PHE A 16 15.58 8.60 14.41
N PHE A 17 15.09 7.50 14.99
CA PHE A 17 13.71 7.43 15.48
C PHE A 17 13.42 8.50 16.53
N GLN A 18 14.37 8.78 17.43
CA GLN A 18 14.23 9.83 18.45
C GLN A 18 14.17 11.23 17.82
N GLU A 19 14.95 11.47 16.77
CA GLU A 19 14.98 12.75 16.05
C GLU A 19 13.68 12.97 15.26
N LEU A 20 13.17 11.91 14.62
CA LEU A 20 11.87 11.90 13.94
C LEU A 20 10.71 12.10 14.92
N GLN A 21 10.76 11.47 16.10
CA GLN A 21 9.76 11.67 17.15
C GLN A 21 9.78 13.12 17.67
N LYS A 22 10.97 13.73 17.81
CA LYS A 22 11.12 15.13 18.25
C LYS A 22 10.67 16.14 17.20
N THR A 23 10.88 15.85 15.91
CA THR A 23 10.54 16.75 14.80
C THR A 23 9.07 16.63 14.38
N TYR A 24 8.49 15.43 14.42
CA TYR A 24 7.15 15.17 13.89
C TYR A 24 6.12 14.73 14.95
N GLY A 25 6.52 14.56 16.22
CA GLY A 25 5.61 14.18 17.30
C GLY A 25 5.03 12.76 17.17
N TYR A 26 5.68 11.89 16.40
CA TYR A 26 5.13 10.56 16.07
C TYR A 26 5.19 9.60 17.28
N ILE A 27 4.04 9.36 17.91
CA ILE A 27 3.86 8.28 18.89
C ILE A 27 3.39 7.05 18.12
N GLY A 28 4.33 6.25 17.63
CA GLY A 28 4.03 4.95 17.04
C GLY A 28 3.56 3.95 18.10
N SER A 29 2.30 4.01 18.48
CA SER A 29 1.67 2.97 19.30
C SER A 29 0.47 2.38 18.56
N SER A 30 0.72 1.28 17.86
CA SER A 30 -0.30 0.26 17.66
C SER A 30 0.33 -1.10 17.96
N VAL A 31 0.32 -1.47 19.24
CA VAL A 31 0.59 -2.84 19.64
C VAL A 31 -0.67 -3.64 19.32
N ALA A 32 -0.65 -4.40 18.23
CA ALA A 32 -1.74 -5.33 17.93
C ALA A 32 -1.75 -6.46 18.99
N SER A 33 -2.80 -6.49 19.81
CA SER A 33 -3.07 -7.57 20.75
C SER A 33 -3.78 -8.70 20.01
N PHE A 34 -3.10 -9.83 19.80
CA PHE A 34 -3.74 -11.08 19.40
C PHE A 34 -4.11 -11.86 20.65
N LYS A 35 -5.41 -12.14 20.83
CA LYS A 35 -5.90 -13.12 21.81
C LYS A 35 -5.93 -14.50 21.14
N GLU A 36 -5.22 -15.45 21.74
CA GLU A 36 -5.26 -16.86 21.38
C GLU A 36 -6.60 -17.45 21.85
N SER A 37 -7.46 -17.90 20.92
CA SER A 37 -8.65 -18.65 21.26
C SER A 37 -8.29 -20.13 21.43
N SER A 38 -8.33 -20.62 22.68
CA SER A 38 -8.32 -22.07 22.97
C SER A 38 -9.66 -22.65 22.52
N VAL A 39 -9.64 -23.64 21.62
CA VAL A 39 -10.81 -24.45 21.29
C VAL A 39 -10.65 -25.77 22.03
N GLU A 40 -11.59 -26.03 22.94
CA GLU A 40 -11.70 -27.24 23.73
C GLU A 40 -11.95 -28.46 22.84
N THR A 41 -11.28 -29.55 23.18
CA THR A 41 -11.47 -30.89 22.59
C THR A 41 -12.69 -31.52 23.25
N GLU A 42 -13.81 -31.60 22.53
CA GLU A 42 -14.94 -32.45 22.90
C GLU A 42 -14.89 -33.69 22.02
N ASP A 43 -14.50 -34.78 22.66
CA ASP A 43 -14.51 -36.16 22.19
C ASP A 43 -15.97 -36.64 22.18
N ASP A 44 -16.53 -36.97 21.02
CA ASP A 44 -17.77 -37.75 20.98
C ASP A 44 -17.63 -38.94 20.03
N SER A 45 -17.79 -40.10 20.65
CA SER A 45 -17.59 -41.42 20.10
C SER A 45 -18.97 -41.99 19.78
N SER A 46 -19.24 -42.28 18.51
CA SER A 46 -20.33 -43.21 18.18
C SER A 46 -19.92 -44.12 17.03
N SER A 47 -19.63 -45.36 17.39
CA SER A 47 -19.50 -46.51 16.49
C SER A 47 -20.81 -46.78 15.75
N GLN A 48 -20.76 -46.97 14.43
CA GLN A 48 -21.70 -47.85 13.74
C GLN A 48 -21.08 -48.46 12.48
N THR A 49 -21.45 -49.72 12.27
CA THR A 49 -20.77 -50.78 11.53
C THR A 49 -21.08 -50.83 10.03
N ASP A 50 -20.14 -51.43 9.30
CA ASP A 50 -20.23 -52.18 8.05
C ASP A 50 -21.44 -51.97 7.12
N GLY A 51 -21.14 -51.41 5.94
CA GLY A 51 -22.01 -51.40 4.77
C GLY A 51 -21.17 -51.30 3.51
N LEU A 52 -20.88 -52.45 2.92
CA LEU A 52 -20.17 -52.63 1.65
C LEU A 52 -20.86 -51.84 0.52
N HIS A 53 -20.26 -50.74 0.08
CA HIS A 53 -20.39 -50.25 -1.31
C HIS A 53 -19.24 -49.30 -1.61
N THR A 54 -18.28 -49.76 -2.41
CA THR A 54 -17.23 -48.94 -2.99
C THR A 54 -17.83 -48.10 -4.12
N PRO A 55 -17.89 -46.74 -4.03
CA PRO A 55 -17.95 -45.95 -5.23
C PRO A 55 -16.51 -45.88 -5.75
N ASN A 56 -16.13 -46.87 -6.54
CA ASN A 56 -14.92 -46.79 -7.36
C ASN A 56 -15.17 -45.82 -8.52
N SER A 57 -15.38 -44.55 -8.21
CA SER A 57 -15.16 -43.46 -9.14
C SER A 57 -14.12 -42.56 -8.51
N SER A 58 -12.85 -42.84 -8.84
CA SER A 58 -11.80 -41.84 -8.69
C SER A 58 -12.12 -40.72 -9.68
N SER A 59 -13.06 -39.85 -9.30
CA SER A 59 -13.14 -38.52 -9.89
C SER A 59 -11.79 -37.89 -9.60
N LYS A 60 -10.90 -37.92 -10.61
CA LYS A 60 -9.66 -37.16 -10.63
C LYS A 60 -10.07 -35.70 -10.53
N ARG A 61 -10.31 -35.22 -9.30
CA ARG A 61 -10.31 -33.79 -9.00
C ARG A 61 -8.94 -33.32 -9.44
N MET A 62 -8.88 -32.71 -10.62
CA MET A 62 -7.74 -31.96 -11.08
C MET A 62 -7.45 -30.94 -9.97
N LYS A 63 -6.47 -31.26 -9.11
CA LYS A 63 -5.97 -30.33 -8.12
C LYS A 63 -5.31 -29.22 -8.93
N LYS A 64 -6.04 -28.13 -9.21
CA LYS A 64 -5.41 -26.90 -9.69
C LYS A 64 -4.29 -26.59 -8.69
N ASN A 65 -3.05 -26.54 -9.15
CA ASN A 65 -1.91 -26.45 -8.23
C ASN A 65 -2.05 -25.12 -7.49
N ARG A 66 -2.12 -25.13 -6.16
CA ARG A 66 -2.23 -23.89 -5.35
C ARG A 66 -1.16 -22.86 -5.71
N LYS A 67 0.00 -23.31 -6.20
CA LYS A 67 1.08 -22.47 -6.71
C LYS A 67 0.65 -21.60 -7.89
N ASP A 68 -0.12 -22.16 -8.83
CA ASP A 68 -0.55 -21.45 -10.03
C ASP A 68 -1.54 -20.33 -9.68
N ALA A 69 -2.44 -20.58 -8.72
CA ALA A 69 -3.37 -19.56 -8.20
C ALA A 69 -2.65 -18.42 -7.45
N VAL A 70 -1.58 -18.74 -6.70
CA VAL A 70 -0.77 -17.71 -6.02
C VAL A 70 0.03 -16.88 -7.03
N ILE A 71 0.55 -17.50 -8.09
CA ILE A 71 1.26 -16.79 -9.17
C ILE A 71 0.31 -15.84 -9.90
N GLU A 72 -0.91 -16.29 -10.19
CA GLU A 72 -1.96 -15.46 -10.82
C GLU A 72 -2.28 -14.24 -9.95
N MET A 73 -2.54 -14.44 -8.65
CA MET A 73 -2.78 -13.35 -7.70
C MET A 73 -1.62 -12.36 -7.61
N LEU A 74 -0.37 -12.84 -7.58
CA LEU A 74 0.81 -11.96 -7.52
C LEU A 74 1.01 -11.15 -8.81
N ASN A 75 0.61 -11.71 -9.96
CA ASN A 75 0.65 -10.99 -11.22
C ASN A 75 -0.44 -9.91 -11.26
N GLU A 76 -1.66 -10.21 -10.82
CA GLU A 76 -2.74 -9.23 -10.70
C GLU A 76 -2.32 -8.05 -9.81
N MET A 77 -1.82 -8.33 -8.60
CA MET A 77 -1.31 -7.29 -7.69
C MET A 77 -0.20 -6.43 -8.31
N ARG A 78 0.65 -7.02 -9.15
CA ARG A 78 1.73 -6.29 -9.84
C ARG A 78 1.16 -5.35 -10.89
N GLU A 79 0.17 -5.78 -11.66
CA GLU A 79 -0.45 -4.96 -12.69
C GLU A 79 -1.26 -3.82 -12.07
N ASP A 80 -2.00 -4.08 -11.00
CA ASP A 80 -2.71 -3.05 -10.24
C ASP A 80 -1.73 -1.97 -9.73
N MET A 81 -0.62 -2.40 -9.13
CA MET A 81 0.42 -1.47 -8.63
C MET A 81 1.05 -0.63 -9.76
N LYS A 82 1.21 -1.19 -10.97
CA LYS A 82 1.72 -0.44 -12.12
C LYS A 82 0.72 0.60 -12.59
N GLU A 83 -0.56 0.22 -12.64
CA GLU A 83 -1.63 1.12 -13.08
C GLU A 83 -1.83 2.25 -12.08
N GLU A 84 -1.83 1.97 -10.78
CA GLU A 84 -1.85 2.99 -9.72
C GLU A 84 -0.66 3.96 -9.83
N ASN A 85 0.55 3.44 -10.03
CA ASN A 85 1.74 4.28 -10.23
C ASN A 85 1.61 5.18 -11.48
N LYS A 86 1.08 4.62 -12.57
CA LYS A 86 0.85 5.37 -13.81
C LYS A 86 -0.14 6.52 -13.59
N GLN A 87 -1.26 6.24 -12.92
CA GLN A 87 -2.26 7.26 -12.58
C GLN A 87 -1.68 8.34 -11.67
N LEU A 88 -0.90 7.95 -10.66
CA LEU A 88 -0.22 8.90 -9.79
C LEU A 88 0.73 9.81 -10.56
N MET A 89 1.53 9.25 -11.48
CA MET A 89 2.45 10.01 -12.31
C MET A 89 1.71 10.98 -13.25
N GLU A 90 0.57 10.57 -13.80
CA GLU A 90 -0.27 11.44 -14.64
C GLU A 90 -0.84 12.62 -13.83
N VAL A 91 -1.33 12.38 -12.60
CA VAL A 91 -1.81 13.43 -11.71
C VAL A 91 -0.69 14.41 -11.36
N LEU A 92 0.51 13.90 -11.02
CA LEU A 92 1.67 14.74 -10.70
C LEU A 92 2.10 15.59 -11.90
N ALA A 93 2.12 15.00 -13.10
CA ALA A 93 2.45 15.73 -14.33
C ALA A 93 1.46 16.88 -14.58
N LYS A 94 0.16 16.61 -14.44
CA LYS A 94 -0.89 17.63 -14.59
C LYS A 94 -0.78 18.73 -13.55
N GLN A 95 -0.58 18.38 -12.28
CA GLN A 95 -0.37 19.38 -11.21
C GLN A 95 0.86 20.26 -11.46
N HIS A 96 1.94 19.68 -12.00
CA HIS A 96 3.12 20.42 -12.37
C HIS A 96 2.83 21.39 -13.53
N GLU A 97 2.14 20.94 -14.57
CA GLU A 97 1.72 21.77 -15.69
C GLU A 97 0.85 22.96 -15.23
N ASP A 98 -0.18 22.69 -14.43
CA ASP A 98 -1.07 23.72 -13.87
C ASP A 98 -0.30 24.75 -13.03
N ARG A 99 0.69 24.29 -12.25
CA ARG A 99 1.57 25.17 -11.46
C ARG A 99 2.40 26.08 -12.37
N MET A 100 2.98 25.54 -13.43
CA MET A 100 3.78 26.31 -14.38
C MET A 100 2.93 27.31 -15.16
N ALA A 101 1.76 26.91 -15.64
CA ALA A 101 0.80 27.79 -16.30
C ALA A 101 0.37 28.94 -15.39
N ASN A 102 0.04 28.65 -14.13
CA ASN A 102 -0.30 29.65 -13.14
C ASN A 102 0.87 30.60 -12.82
N GLY A 103 2.10 30.07 -12.71
CA GLY A 103 3.30 30.88 -12.52
C GLY A 103 3.51 31.87 -13.68
N LYS A 104 3.38 31.39 -14.91
CA LYS A 104 3.49 32.21 -16.12
C LYS A 104 2.41 33.30 -16.17
N ASN A 105 1.17 32.96 -15.86
CA ASN A 105 0.06 33.91 -15.84
C ASN A 105 0.25 35.01 -14.76
N LYS A 106 0.81 34.66 -13.59
CA LYS A 106 1.13 35.64 -12.55
C LYS A 106 2.22 36.59 -13.01
N LEU A 107 3.30 36.07 -13.60
CA LEU A 107 4.40 36.87 -14.12
C LEU A 107 3.93 37.84 -15.21
N ASP A 108 3.13 37.38 -16.17
CA ASP A 108 2.57 38.24 -17.23
C ASP A 108 1.71 39.39 -16.65
N ARG A 109 0.91 39.11 -15.61
CA ARG A 109 0.14 40.16 -14.92
C ARG A 109 1.02 41.16 -14.21
N PHE A 110 2.06 40.70 -13.52
CA PHE A 110 3.02 41.59 -12.85
C PHE A 110 3.78 42.45 -13.87
N GLU A 111 4.20 41.86 -14.99
CA GLU A 111 4.87 42.59 -16.07
C GLU A 111 3.96 43.69 -16.65
N LYS A 112 2.69 43.37 -16.91
CA LYS A 112 1.70 44.37 -17.36
C LYS A 112 1.50 45.48 -16.33
N PHE A 113 1.44 45.14 -15.04
CA PHE A 113 1.30 46.12 -13.97
C PHE A 113 2.52 47.05 -13.89
N VAL A 114 3.74 46.49 -13.88
CA VAL A 114 4.98 47.27 -13.87
C VAL A 114 5.07 48.17 -15.10
N ASN A 115 4.78 47.63 -16.29
CA ASN A 115 4.81 48.40 -17.54
C ASN A 115 3.79 49.55 -17.54
N ALA A 116 2.59 49.34 -16.97
CA ALA A 116 1.60 50.40 -16.83
C ALA A 116 2.09 51.49 -15.86
N PHE A 117 2.67 51.11 -14.73
CA PHE A 117 3.17 52.04 -13.71
C PHE A 117 4.35 52.89 -14.22
N SER A 118 5.26 52.28 -14.96
CA SER A 118 6.37 53.00 -15.60
C SER A 118 5.86 54.01 -16.62
N LYS A 119 4.91 53.62 -17.47
CA LYS A 119 4.32 54.52 -18.48
C LYS A 119 3.53 55.67 -17.87
N SER A 120 2.83 55.45 -16.75
CA SER A 120 2.10 56.53 -16.08
C SER A 120 3.04 57.56 -15.44
N ASN A 121 4.21 57.15 -14.96
CA ASN A 121 5.18 58.07 -14.35
C ASN A 121 5.87 58.99 -15.37
N ASP A 122 6.08 58.53 -16.60
CA ASP A 122 6.67 59.34 -17.68
C ASP A 122 5.72 60.43 -18.22
N VAL A 123 4.41 60.30 -18.01
CA VAL A 123 3.42 61.31 -18.44
C VAL A 123 3.28 62.47 -17.43
N THR A 124 3.72 62.27 -16.18
CA THR A 124 3.62 63.26 -15.09
C THR A 124 4.89 64.10 -14.85
N LYS A 125 5.92 63.98 -15.69
CA LYS A 125 7.11 64.83 -15.69
C LYS A 125 7.14 65.74 -16.91
#